data_AF-A0A6V7IJW8-F1
#
_entry.id   AF-A0A6V7IJW8-F1
#
_cell.length_a   1.000
_cell.length_b   1.000
_cell.length_c   1.000
_cell.angle_alpha   90.00
_cell.angle_beta   90.00
_cell.angle_gamma   90.00
#
_symmetry.space_group_name_H-M   'P 1'
#
loop_
_entity.id
_entity.type
_entity.pdbx_description
1 polymer ?
#
loop_
_entity_poly.entity_id
_entity_poly.type
_entity_poly.pdbx_seq_one_letter_code
_entity_poly.pdbx_strand_id
1 'polypeptide(L)' 'AGWKENLATFMNELKNLQCVGLTTLCAALKHALDVLNINRMQTGIDTYGQGRCPFFLEPSVIVLITDGGKYTNASGVQQD' A
#
# COMPACT_ATOMS: atom_id res chain seq x y z
N ALA A 1 5.36 -8.93 0.51
CA ALA A 1 6.31 -8.40 1.50
C ALA A 1 5.66 -7.37 2.41
N GLY A 2 5.90 -7.44 3.72
CA GLY A 2 5.22 -6.61 4.73
C GLY A 2 5.93 -6.57 6.07
N TRP A 3 5.14 -6.37 7.15
CA TRP A 3 5.63 -6.20 8.52
C TRP A 3 6.68 -7.26 8.91
N LYS A 4 7.87 -6.82 9.37
CA LYS A 4 8.98 -7.68 9.85
C LYS A 4 9.56 -8.64 8.80
N GLU A 5 9.23 -8.48 7.54
CA GLU A 5 9.93 -9.21 6.49
C GLU A 5 11.32 -8.64 6.24
N ASN A 6 12.26 -9.51 5.86
CA ASN A 6 13.63 -9.11 5.58
C ASN A 6 13.78 -8.60 4.13
N LEU A 7 14.87 -7.88 3.87
CA LEU A 7 15.17 -7.32 2.55
C LEU A 7 15.32 -8.40 1.47
N ALA A 8 15.82 -9.59 1.82
CA ALA A 8 16.02 -10.68 0.87
C ALA A 8 14.69 -11.23 0.33
N THR A 9 13.68 -11.40 1.20
CA THR A 9 12.32 -11.79 0.81
C THR A 9 11.71 -10.73 -0.11
N PHE A 10 11.81 -9.45 0.25
CA PHE A 10 11.32 -8.35 -0.60
C PHE A 10 11.96 -8.39 -2.00
N MET A 11 13.29 -8.49 -2.06
CA MET A 11 14.00 -8.55 -3.35
C MET A 11 13.65 -9.80 -4.16
N ASN A 12 13.37 -10.92 -3.50
CA ASN A 12 12.93 -12.13 -4.18
C ASN A 12 11.54 -11.97 -4.78
N GLU A 13 10.58 -11.46 -4.03
CA GLU A 13 9.22 -11.21 -4.54
C GLU A 13 9.23 -10.20 -5.69
N LEU A 14 10.02 -9.13 -5.57
CA LEU A 14 10.13 -8.12 -6.61
C LEU A 14 10.71 -8.68 -7.92
N LYS A 15 11.71 -9.57 -7.85
CA LYS A 15 12.32 -10.21 -9.03
C LYS A 15 11.37 -11.15 -9.75
N ASN A 16 10.43 -11.77 -9.04
CA ASN A 16 9.49 -12.74 -9.59
C ASN A 16 8.13 -12.12 -9.94
N LEU A 17 7.99 -10.80 -9.83
CA LEU A 17 6.74 -10.10 -10.13
C LEU A 17 6.34 -10.28 -11.60
N GLN A 18 5.11 -10.71 -11.84
CA GLN A 18 4.54 -10.87 -13.18
C GLN A 18 3.52 -9.77 -13.48
N CYS A 19 3.64 -9.15 -14.64
CA CYS A 19 2.69 -8.14 -15.13
C CYS A 19 1.48 -8.82 -15.79
N VAL A 20 0.55 -9.31 -14.98
CA VAL A 20 -0.66 -9.99 -15.44
C VAL A 20 -1.88 -9.39 -14.73
N GLY A 21 -2.96 -9.16 -15.47
CA GLY A 21 -4.25 -8.71 -14.91
C GLY A 21 -4.66 -7.31 -15.36
N LEU A 22 -5.59 -6.73 -14.61
CA LEU A 22 -6.19 -5.42 -14.85
C LEU A 22 -5.52 -4.34 -13.99
N THR A 23 -5.64 -3.08 -14.40
CA THR A 23 -5.11 -1.91 -13.70
C THR A 23 -6.04 -1.48 -12.57
N THR A 24 -6.14 -2.30 -11.52
CA THR A 24 -7.02 -2.07 -10.34
C THR A 24 -6.41 -1.11 -9.31
N LEU A 25 -6.04 0.09 -9.76
CA LEU A 25 -5.28 1.06 -8.96
C LEU A 25 -5.92 1.38 -7.61
N CYS A 26 -7.22 1.67 -7.58
CA CYS A 26 -7.93 2.04 -6.35
C CYS A 26 -7.87 0.93 -5.29
N ALA A 27 -8.02 -0.32 -5.72
CA ALA A 27 -7.96 -1.47 -4.82
C ALA A 27 -6.55 -1.68 -4.27
N ALA A 28 -5.53 -1.54 -5.12
CA ALA A 28 -4.13 -1.64 -4.71
C ALA A 28 -3.75 -0.53 -3.72
N LEU A 29 -4.18 0.71 -3.98
CA LEU A 29 -3.91 1.85 -3.09
C LEU A 29 -4.62 1.71 -1.74
N LYS A 30 -5.89 1.26 -1.75
CA LYS A 30 -6.61 0.92 -0.52
C LYS A 30 -5.84 -0.11 0.30
N HIS A 31 -5.39 -1.19 -0.34
CA HIS A 31 -4.59 -2.22 0.31
C HIS A 31 -3.30 -1.67 0.94
N ALA A 32 -2.57 -0.82 0.23
CA ALA A 32 -1.36 -0.19 0.75
C ALA A 32 -1.66 0.67 1.99
N LEU A 33 -2.71 1.49 1.94
CA LEU A 33 -3.13 2.33 3.06
C LEU A 33 -3.62 1.51 4.25
N ASP A 34 -4.38 0.44 4.02
CA ASP A 34 -4.84 -0.46 5.08
C ASP A 34 -3.66 -1.09 5.81
N VAL A 35 -2.64 -1.58 5.08
CA VAL A 35 -1.42 -2.15 5.67
C VAL A 35 -0.69 -1.12 6.52
N LEU A 36 -0.51 0.11 6.03
CA LEU A 36 0.12 1.18 6.81
C LEU A 36 -0.66 1.51 8.08
N ASN A 37 -1.99 1.57 7.99
CA ASN A 37 -2.83 1.89 9.14
C ASN A 37 -2.87 0.76 10.18
N ILE A 38 -2.84 -0.50 9.75
CA ILE A 38 -2.69 -1.65 10.65
C ILE A 38 -1.35 -1.54 11.41
N ASN A 39 -0.29 -1.12 10.72
CA ASN A 39 1.02 -0.94 11.32
C ASN A 39 0.99 0.08 12.46
N ARG A 40 0.42 1.25 12.19
CA ARG A 40 0.27 2.35 13.17
C ARG A 40 -0.56 1.99 14.40
N MET A 41 -1.59 1.15 14.23
CA MET A 41 -2.40 0.69 15.37
C MET A 41 -1.61 -0.25 16.27
N GLN A 42 -0.88 -1.20 15.69
CA GLN A 42 -0.10 -2.18 16.47
C GLN A 42 1.13 -1.53 17.13
N THR A 43 1.75 -0.52 16.52
CA THR A 43 2.83 0.27 17.14
C THR A 43 2.33 1.24 18.22
N GLY A 44 1.01 1.40 18.36
CA GLY A 44 0.38 2.19 19.42
C GLY A 44 0.45 3.71 19.19
N ILE A 45 0.65 4.12 17.95
CA ILE A 45 0.84 5.53 17.56
C ILE A 45 -0.50 6.24 17.49
N ASP A 46 -1.52 5.55 16.99
CA ASP A 46 -2.89 6.03 16.97
C ASP A 46 -3.60 5.66 18.27
N THR A 47 -3.71 6.64 19.18
CA THR A 47 -4.29 6.47 20.52
C THR A 47 -5.74 6.96 20.58
N TYR A 48 -6.62 6.25 19.88
CA TYR A 48 -8.05 6.58 19.83
C TYR A 48 -8.65 6.69 21.25
N GLY A 49 -9.25 7.85 21.54
CA GLY A 49 -9.85 8.14 22.86
C GLY A 49 -8.88 8.66 23.92
N GLN A 50 -7.57 8.78 23.63
CA GLN A 50 -6.56 9.33 24.55
C GLN A 50 -5.88 10.60 24.02
N GLY A 51 -6.48 11.25 23.01
CA GLY A 51 -5.94 12.45 22.37
C GLY A 51 -5.01 12.13 21.20
N ARG A 52 -4.20 13.11 20.78
CA ARG A 52 -3.18 12.94 19.74
C ARG A 52 -1.82 13.29 20.32
N CYS A 53 -0.80 12.52 19.96
CA CYS A 53 0.59 12.73 20.35
C CYS A 53 1.39 13.17 19.12
N PRO A 54 1.62 14.48 18.87
CA PRO A 54 2.28 14.96 17.65
C PRO A 54 3.71 14.44 17.43
N PHE A 55 4.35 13.95 18.50
CA PHE A 55 5.70 13.38 18.49
C PHE A 55 5.74 11.89 18.11
N PHE A 56 4.60 11.19 18.04
CA PHE A 56 4.55 9.81 17.58
C PHE A 56 4.36 9.79 16.06
N LEU A 57 5.48 9.77 15.34
CA LEU A 57 5.54 9.80 13.89
C LEU A 57 5.96 8.43 13.36
N GLU A 58 5.20 7.92 12.38
CA GLU A 58 5.59 6.78 11.54
C GLU A 58 5.55 7.26 10.09
N PRO A 59 6.66 7.82 9.57
CA PRO A 59 6.70 8.34 8.21
C PRO A 59 6.60 7.18 7.22
N SER A 60 5.78 7.37 6.19
CA SER A 60 5.59 6.38 5.13
C SER A 60 5.47 7.08 3.79
N VAL A 61 6.08 6.52 2.76
CA VAL A 61 6.02 7.03 1.39
C VAL A 61 5.52 5.92 0.48
N ILE A 62 4.50 6.22 -0.32
CA ILE A 62 3.97 5.30 -1.32
C ILE A 62 4.53 5.73 -2.68
N VAL A 63 5.26 4.81 -3.33
CA VAL A 63 5.75 5.00 -4.70
C VAL A 63 4.87 4.18 -5.63
N LEU A 64 4.07 4.86 -6.44
CA LEU A 64 3.24 4.23 -7.45
C LEU A 64 3.99 4.21 -8.79
N ILE A 65 4.19 3.02 -9.34
CA ILE A 65 4.75 2.84 -10.69
C ILE A 65 3.64 2.22 -11.55
N THR A 66 3.21 2.95 -12.57
CA THR A 66 2.15 2.55 -13.50
C THR A 66 2.54 2.93 -14.93
N ASP A 67 1.87 2.34 -15.91
CA ASP A 67 2.13 2.52 -17.35
C ASP A 67 1.61 3.87 -17.89
N GLY A 68 0.83 4.61 -17.09
CA GLY A 68 0.24 5.89 -17.49
C GLY A 68 -0.96 5.76 -18.45
N GLY A 69 -1.46 4.54 -18.65
CA GLY A 69 -2.63 4.27 -19.49
C GLY A 69 -3.95 4.54 -18.79
N LYS A 70 -5.06 4.25 -19.49
CA LYS A 70 -6.41 4.30 -18.89
C LYS A 70 -6.59 3.13 -17.92
N TYR A 71 -7.25 3.39 -16.80
CA TYR A 71 -7.52 2.36 -15.80
C TYR A 71 -8.53 1.34 -16.30
N THR A 72 -8.29 0.07 -15.98
CA THR A 72 -9.16 -1.04 -16.35
C THR A 72 -9.70 -1.70 -15.10
N ASN A 73 -10.99 -2.05 -15.15
CA ASN A 73 -11.66 -2.85 -14.14
C ASN A 73 -12.47 -3.96 -14.82
N ALA A 74 -13.09 -4.84 -14.04
CA ALA A 74 -13.85 -5.97 -14.59
C ALA A 74 -15.05 -5.56 -15.47
N SER A 75 -15.52 -4.32 -15.33
CA SER A 75 -16.63 -3.75 -16.12
C SER A 75 -16.15 -3.01 -17.39
N GLY A 76 -14.84 -2.83 -17.58
CA GLY A 76 -14.26 -2.22 -18.76
C GLY A 76 -13.17 -1.18 -18.46
N VAL A 77 -12.92 -0.32 -19.45
CA VAL A 77 -12.00 0.82 -19.31
C VAL A 77 -12.75 1.97 -18.64
N GLN A 78 -12.15 2.55 -17.60
CA GLN A 78 -12.69 3.73 -16.94
C GLN A 78 -12.69 4.91 -17.93
N GLN A 79 -13.87 5.49 -18.17
CA GLN A 79 -14.03 6.71 -18.96
C GLN A 79 -13.73 7.93 -18.09
N ASP A 80 -13.21 8.99 -18.71
CA ASP A 80 -12.83 10.25 -18.07
C ASP A 80 -14.05 11.03 -17.54
#